data_AF-A0AAV5HEV8-F1
#
_entry.id   AF-A0AAV5HEV8-F1
#
_cell.length_a   1.000
_cell.length_b   1.000
_cell.length_c   1.000
_cell.angle_alpha   90.00
_cell.angle_beta   90.00
_cell.angle_gamma   90.00
#
_symmetry.space_group_name_H-M   'P 1'
#
loop_
_entity.id
_entity.type
_entity.pdbx_description
1 polymer ?
#
loop_
_entity_poly.entity_id
_entity_poly.type
_entity_poly.pdbx_seq_one_letter_code
_entity_poly.pdbx_strand_id
1 'polypeptide(L)'
;MLYLLVRWVLGIAFLASLFEENFYPHLIVAPLSTLRNWEREFATWAPQMNVVMYVGSAQARAVIMEYEFYYPKNNKKIKNRKSGQVVGESKQDRIKFDVLLTSYEMIKLDTTSLKPIKWECMIVDEGHQLKNKDSKLFLSLKQYTSNHRVLLTQTLLQNNLDELFMLMHFLDSGKFGSLEEFQEEFKDISQEEQISRLHKMLATHLLRRVKKDVMKELPPKKELILHVELSNKQKEYYKAILTRNYQILTRHGGPQISLINVVMELRKLCCHPYILEGVDPEIEDTKEAYK
;
A
#
# COMPACT_ATOMS: atom_id res chain seq x y z
N MET A 1 11.28 7.37 9.99
CA MET A 1 10.17 7.70 10.89
C MET A 1 9.61 9.11 10.63
N LEU A 2 10.40 10.20 10.69
CA LEU A 2 9.85 11.56 10.45
C LEU A 2 9.17 11.81 9.07
N TYR A 3 9.63 11.19 7.98
CA TYR A 3 8.98 11.40 6.66
C TYR A 3 7.62 10.73 6.51
N LEU A 4 7.41 9.62 7.23
CA LEU A 4 6.11 8.97 7.33
C LEU A 4 5.12 9.91 8.03
N LEU A 5 5.56 10.57 9.10
CA LEU A 5 4.78 11.55 9.83
C LEU A 5 4.34 12.70 8.92
N VAL A 6 5.25 13.32 8.16
CA VAL A 6 4.89 14.45 7.28
C VAL A 6 3.84 14.07 6.24
N ARG A 7 3.91 12.87 5.66
CA ARG A 7 2.96 12.44 4.62
C ARG A 7 1.54 12.27 5.18
N TRP A 8 1.43 11.63 6.35
CA TRP A 8 0.14 11.39 6.96
C TRP A 8 -0.47 12.67 7.50
N VAL A 9 0.35 13.54 8.11
CA VAL A 9 -0.09 14.88 8.56
C VAL A 9 -0.63 15.69 7.39
N LEU A 10 0.03 15.67 6.22
CA LEU A 10 -0.50 16.34 5.02
C LEU A 10 -1.83 15.72 4.55
N GLY A 11 -1.96 14.39 4.58
CA GLY A 11 -3.22 13.71 4.26
C GLY A 11 -4.34 14.08 5.24
N ILE A 12 -4.05 14.12 6.53
CA ILE A 12 -5.01 14.50 7.58
C ILE A 12 -5.40 15.97 7.43
N ALA A 13 -4.44 16.88 7.24
CA ALA A 13 -4.71 18.29 7.04
C ALA A 13 -5.58 18.54 5.79
N PHE A 14 -5.34 17.79 4.71
CA PHE A 14 -6.18 17.83 3.53
C PHE A 14 -7.62 17.39 3.83
N LEU A 15 -7.81 16.26 4.51
CA LEU A 15 -9.15 15.82 4.89
C LEU A 15 -9.84 16.76 5.87
N ALA A 16 -9.10 17.34 6.81
CA ALA A 16 -9.63 18.34 7.73
C ALA A 16 -10.14 19.58 6.99
N SER A 17 -9.44 20.03 5.93
CA SER A 17 -9.91 21.14 5.11
C SER A 17 -11.18 20.81 4.33
N LEU A 18 -11.31 19.58 3.81
CA LEU A 18 -12.55 19.12 3.17
C LEU A 18 -13.71 19.01 4.16
N PHE A 19 -13.41 18.60 5.39
CA PHE A 19 -14.40 18.50 6.46
C PHE A 19 -14.96 19.87 6.84
N GLU A 20 -14.15 20.93 6.88
CA GLU A 20 -14.62 22.31 7.10
C GLU A 20 -15.58 22.78 6.00
N GLU A 21 -15.42 22.29 4.78
CA GLU A 21 -16.34 22.53 3.65
C GLU A 21 -17.57 21.60 3.65
N ASN A 22 -17.75 20.75 4.66
CA ASN A 22 -18.80 19.74 4.80
C ASN A 22 -18.74 18.60 3.77
N PHE A 23 -17.56 18.28 3.23
CA PHE A 23 -17.38 17.08 2.41
C PHE A 23 -16.98 15.89 3.28
N TYR A 24 -17.87 14.92 3.44
CA TYR A 24 -17.63 13.63 4.11
C TYR A 24 -18.63 12.59 3.54
N PRO A 25 -18.39 11.27 3.66
CA PRO A 25 -17.33 10.57 4.40
C PRO A 25 -16.05 10.31 3.59
N HIS A 26 -14.94 10.09 4.30
CA HIS A 26 -13.63 9.75 3.72
C HIS A 26 -13.22 8.31 4.06
N LEU A 27 -12.54 7.65 3.11
CA LEU A 27 -12.00 6.31 3.27
C LEU A 27 -10.48 6.33 3.27
N ILE A 28 -9.85 5.70 4.26
CA ILE A 28 -8.40 5.52 4.29
C ILE A 28 -8.09 4.04 4.32
N VAL A 29 -7.37 3.58 3.30
CA VAL A 29 -6.93 2.20 3.16
C VAL A 29 -5.42 2.14 3.39
N ALA A 30 -4.99 1.46 4.44
CA ALA A 30 -3.57 1.39 4.82
C ALA A 30 -3.17 -0.03 5.27
N PRO A 31 -1.86 -0.34 5.31
CA PRO A 31 -1.38 -1.56 5.95
C PRO A 31 -1.87 -1.70 7.39
N LEU A 32 -2.21 -2.92 7.82
CA LEU A 32 -2.72 -3.17 9.18
C LEU A 32 -1.79 -2.64 10.28
N SER A 33 -0.47 -2.70 10.04
CA SER A 33 0.55 -2.21 10.96
C SER A 33 0.56 -0.69 11.15
N THR A 34 0.02 0.09 10.21
CA THR A 34 0.04 1.55 10.26
C THR A 34 -1.28 2.18 10.69
N LEU A 35 -2.38 1.43 10.70
CA LEU A 35 -3.72 1.96 11.04
C LEU A 35 -3.79 2.59 12.44
N ARG A 36 -3.22 1.95 13.46
CA ARG A 36 -3.15 2.53 14.82
C ARG A 36 -2.29 3.79 14.89
N ASN A 37 -1.37 3.99 13.96
CA ASN A 37 -0.59 5.20 13.91
C ASN A 37 -1.39 6.30 13.18
N TRP A 38 -2.14 5.98 12.12
CA TRP A 38 -3.12 6.91 11.52
C TRP A 38 -4.12 7.44 12.55
N GLU A 39 -4.73 6.56 13.35
CA GLU A 39 -5.66 6.92 14.42
C GLU A 39 -5.05 7.91 15.43
N ARG A 40 -3.80 7.66 15.87
CA ARG A 40 -3.08 8.55 16.79
C ARG A 40 -2.78 9.92 16.17
N GLU A 41 -2.40 9.95 14.90
CA GLU A 41 -2.17 11.21 14.20
C GLU A 41 -3.48 12.00 14.04
N PHE A 42 -4.60 11.35 13.72
CA PHE A 42 -5.92 12.01 13.68
C PHE A 42 -6.30 12.62 15.03
N ALA A 43 -6.13 11.87 16.13
CA ALA A 43 -6.39 12.37 17.47
C ALA A 43 -5.52 13.59 17.84
N THR A 44 -4.33 13.71 17.23
CA THR A 44 -3.41 14.82 17.47
C THR A 44 -3.71 16.04 16.59
N TRP A 45 -3.96 15.82 15.30
CA TRP A 45 -4.01 16.88 14.28
C TRP A 45 -5.43 17.28 13.85
N ALA A 46 -6.42 16.39 14.00
CA ALA A 46 -7.81 16.64 13.67
C ALA A 46 -8.77 15.97 14.70
N PRO A 47 -8.68 16.34 15.99
CA PRO A 47 -9.49 15.72 17.06
C PRO A 47 -11.00 15.97 16.91
N GLN A 48 -11.40 16.94 16.10
CA GLN A 48 -12.81 17.24 15.80
C GLN A 48 -13.47 16.22 14.88
N MET A 49 -12.70 15.43 14.13
CA MET A 49 -13.23 14.46 13.18
C MET A 49 -13.51 13.13 13.87
N ASN A 50 -14.69 12.55 13.62
CA ASN A 50 -15.04 11.21 14.07
C ASN A 50 -14.39 10.14 13.18
N VAL A 51 -13.31 9.56 13.68
CA VAL A 51 -12.51 8.54 12.98
C VAL A 51 -12.84 7.15 13.52
N VAL A 52 -13.28 6.25 12.63
CA VAL A 52 -13.66 4.87 12.99
C VAL A 52 -12.66 3.90 12.37
N MET A 53 -12.05 3.05 13.20
CA MET A 53 -11.17 1.98 12.73
C MET A 53 -11.96 0.69 12.47
N TYR A 54 -12.11 0.35 11.19
CA TYR A 54 -12.81 -0.83 10.71
C TYR A 54 -11.86 -2.00 10.48
N VAL A 55 -11.52 -2.70 11.56
CA VAL A 55 -10.67 -3.90 11.55
C VAL A 55 -11.14 -4.93 12.57
N GLY A 56 -10.68 -6.17 12.45
CA GLY A 56 -10.92 -7.22 13.43
C GLY A 56 -11.72 -8.40 12.87
N SER A 57 -12.26 -9.21 13.77
CA SER A 57 -13.07 -10.38 13.41
C SER A 57 -14.42 -9.97 12.78
N ALA A 58 -15.09 -10.90 12.11
CA ALA A 58 -16.41 -10.66 11.54
C ALA A 58 -17.43 -10.15 12.59
N GLN A 59 -17.35 -10.67 13.82
CA GLN A 59 -18.20 -10.24 14.94
C GLN A 59 -17.90 -8.79 15.35
N ALA A 60 -16.62 -8.43 15.52
CA ALA A 60 -16.23 -7.06 15.86
C ALA A 60 -16.69 -6.06 14.79
N ARG A 61 -16.52 -6.42 13.51
CA ARG A 61 -16.97 -5.59 12.38
C ARG A 61 -18.49 -5.44 12.32
N ALA A 62 -19.25 -6.48 12.67
CA ALA A 62 -20.71 -6.38 12.77
C ALA A 62 -21.14 -5.35 13.84
N VAL A 63 -20.49 -5.36 15.01
CA VAL A 63 -20.73 -4.36 16.06
C VAL A 63 -20.38 -2.95 15.57
N ILE A 64 -19.22 -2.77 14.91
CA ILE A 64 -18.85 -1.45 14.37
C ILE A 64 -19.89 -0.95 13.34
N MET A 65 -20.33 -1.82 12.43
CA MET A 65 -21.37 -1.45 11.45
C MET A 65 -22.72 -1.12 12.09
N GLU A 66 -23.05 -1.74 13.22
CA GLU A 66 -24.32 -1.49 13.92
C GLU A 66 -24.32 -0.16 14.68
N TYR A 67 -23.23 0.14 15.40
CA TYR A 67 -23.19 1.25 16.35
C TYR A 67 -22.45 2.51 15.86
N GLU A 68 -21.52 2.36 14.92
CA GLU A 68 -20.65 3.46 14.46
C GLU A 68 -20.94 3.95 13.06
N PHE A 69 -21.58 3.16 12.20
CA PHE A 69 -21.75 3.54 10.79
C PHE A 69 -22.87 4.55 10.57
N TYR A 70 -24.02 4.34 11.20
CA TYR A 70 -25.22 5.13 10.92
C TYR A 70 -25.87 5.64 12.20
N TYR A 71 -26.30 6.90 12.20
CA TYR A 71 -27.22 7.39 13.22
C TYR A 71 -28.50 6.55 13.22
N PRO A 72 -29.10 6.24 14.38
CA PRO A 72 -30.34 5.47 14.44
C PRO A 72 -31.43 6.15 13.59
N LYS A 73 -32.30 5.35 12.95
CA LYS A 73 -33.40 5.89 12.14
C LYS A 73 -34.23 6.83 13.00
N ASN A 74 -34.21 8.13 12.68
CA ASN A 74 -35.13 9.05 13.30
C ASN A 74 -36.54 8.71 12.82
N ASN A 75 -37.37 8.16 13.69
CA ASN A 75 -38.81 7.94 13.44
C ASN A 75 -39.60 9.26 13.40
N LYS A 76 -38.97 10.39 13.03
CA LYS A 76 -39.70 11.63 12.74
C LYS A 76 -40.31 11.48 11.34
N LYS A 77 -41.47 10.82 11.28
CA LYS A 77 -42.40 10.93 10.17
C LYS A 77 -42.79 12.41 10.03
N ILE A 78 -42.02 13.19 9.27
CA ILE A 78 -42.48 14.49 8.81
C ILE A 78 -43.58 14.19 7.80
N LYS A 79 -44.83 14.21 8.26
CA LYS A 79 -46.02 14.22 7.41
C LYS A 79 -46.05 15.56 6.69
N ASN A 80 -45.26 15.72 5.63
CA ASN A 80 -45.50 16.80 4.68
C ASN A 80 -46.79 16.47 3.92
N ARG A 81 -47.88 17.06 4.41
CA ARG A 81 -49.17 17.16 3.73
C ARG A 81 -48.96 18.00 2.47
N LYS A 82 -48.64 17.35 1.35
CA LYS A 82 -48.99 17.67 -0.06
C LYS A 82 -47.92 17.04 -0.96
N SER A 83 -48.36 16.17 -1.86
CA SER A 83 -47.58 15.28 -2.77
C SER A 83 -46.99 14.04 -2.09
N GLY A 84 -47.52 12.87 -2.46
CA GLY A 84 -47.19 11.56 -1.89
C GLY A 84 -45.87 10.99 -2.40
N GLN A 85 -44.75 11.55 -1.95
CA GLN A 85 -43.47 10.86 -1.94
C GLN A 85 -42.90 10.90 -0.52
N VAL A 86 -42.92 9.74 0.15
CA VAL A 86 -42.12 9.50 1.34
C VAL A 86 -40.67 9.39 0.85
N VAL A 87 -39.94 10.51 0.82
CA VAL A 87 -38.49 10.46 0.62
C VAL A 87 -37.92 9.86 1.90
N GLY A 88 -37.67 8.55 1.88
CA GLY A 88 -36.90 7.92 2.94
C GLY A 88 -35.49 8.50 2.93
N GLU A 89 -34.99 8.95 4.08
CA GLU A 89 -33.59 9.38 4.22
C GLU A 89 -32.66 8.30 3.64
N SER A 90 -31.76 8.72 2.75
CA SER A 90 -30.78 7.80 2.18
C SER A 90 -29.89 7.28 3.30
N LYS A 91 -29.38 6.05 3.18
CA LYS A 91 -28.35 5.55 4.10
C LYS A 91 -27.12 6.47 4.13
N GLN A 92 -26.86 7.20 3.04
CA GLN A 92 -25.78 8.17 2.93
C GLN A 92 -25.94 9.35 3.89
N ASP A 93 -27.15 9.87 4.05
CA ASP A 93 -27.42 11.07 4.88
C ASP A 93 -27.33 10.77 6.39
N ARG A 94 -27.30 9.49 6.74
CA ARG A 94 -27.25 9.00 8.12
C ARG A 94 -25.87 8.57 8.57
N ILE A 95 -24.83 8.75 7.75
CA ILE A 95 -23.48 8.33 8.12
C ILE A 95 -23.02 9.14 9.36
N LYS A 96 -22.50 8.44 10.36
CA LYS A 96 -22.11 9.00 11.66
C LYS A 96 -20.62 9.36 11.75
N PHE A 97 -19.79 8.67 10.98
CA PHE A 97 -18.33 8.87 10.97
C PHE A 97 -17.90 9.79 9.83
N ASP A 98 -16.80 10.49 10.04
CA ASP A 98 -16.20 11.37 9.03
C ASP A 98 -15.12 10.62 8.26
N VAL A 99 -14.36 9.76 8.94
CA VAL A 99 -13.26 8.97 8.35
C VAL A 99 -13.38 7.51 8.75
N LEU A 100 -13.29 6.62 7.76
CA LEU A 100 -13.17 5.18 7.97
C LEU A 100 -11.73 4.73 7.70
N LEU A 101 -11.04 4.22 8.73
CA LEU A 101 -9.72 3.59 8.59
C LEU A 101 -9.89 2.08 8.39
N THR A 102 -9.32 1.52 7.34
CA THR A 102 -9.46 0.08 7.05
C THR A 102 -8.22 -0.50 6.38
N SER A 103 -8.08 -1.82 6.44
CA SER A 103 -6.97 -2.52 5.78
C SER A 103 -7.34 -3.00 4.38
N TYR A 104 -6.31 -3.25 3.56
CA TYR A 104 -6.45 -3.82 2.23
C TYR A 104 -7.24 -5.14 2.19
N GLU A 105 -7.16 -5.95 3.25
CA GLU A 105 -7.86 -7.21 3.36
C GLU A 105 -9.35 -6.99 3.65
N MET A 106 -9.67 -6.05 4.55
CA MET A 106 -11.05 -5.76 4.94
C MET A 106 -11.86 -5.18 3.77
N ILE A 107 -11.24 -4.34 2.94
CA ILE A 107 -11.83 -3.82 1.69
C ILE A 107 -12.28 -4.96 0.76
N LYS A 108 -11.49 -6.02 0.65
CA LYS A 108 -11.84 -7.17 -0.21
C LYS A 108 -12.99 -7.97 0.40
N LEU A 109 -12.90 -8.25 1.70
CA LEU A 109 -13.87 -9.08 2.41
C LEU A 109 -15.26 -8.45 2.47
N ASP A 110 -15.36 -7.14 2.76
CA ASP A 110 -16.63 -6.48 3.04
C ASP A 110 -17.06 -5.51 1.93
N THR A 111 -16.70 -5.83 0.70
CA THR A 111 -17.06 -5.04 -0.49
C THR A 111 -18.58 -4.78 -0.55
N THR A 112 -19.41 -5.75 -0.21
CA THR A 112 -20.88 -5.62 -0.24
C THR A 112 -21.40 -4.51 0.67
N SER A 113 -20.78 -4.29 1.83
CA SER A 113 -21.22 -3.31 2.81
C SER A 113 -20.63 -1.92 2.57
N LEU A 114 -19.39 -1.86 2.09
CA LEU A 114 -18.65 -0.60 1.91
C LEU A 114 -18.84 0.04 0.52
N LYS A 115 -19.15 -0.77 -0.51
CA LYS A 115 -19.41 -0.30 -1.89
C LYS A 115 -20.61 0.66 -2.04
N PRO A 116 -21.73 0.48 -1.32
CA PRO A 116 -22.88 1.39 -1.43
C PRO A 116 -22.61 2.81 -0.91
N ILE A 117 -21.56 3.00 -0.12
CA ILE A 117 -21.21 4.31 0.45
C ILE A 117 -20.54 5.14 -0.65
N LYS A 118 -21.05 6.35 -0.87
CA LYS A 118 -20.38 7.34 -1.73
C LYS A 118 -19.32 8.05 -0.90
N TRP A 119 -18.07 7.90 -1.30
CA TRP A 119 -16.94 8.47 -0.59
C TRP A 119 -16.58 9.83 -1.21
N GLU A 120 -16.30 10.84 -0.39
CA GLU A 120 -15.82 12.12 -0.89
C GLU A 120 -14.33 12.05 -1.23
N CYS A 121 -13.55 11.41 -0.36
CA CYS A 121 -12.12 11.20 -0.60
C CYS A 121 -11.73 9.75 -0.25
N MET A 122 -10.89 9.14 -1.08
CA MET A 122 -10.23 7.88 -0.81
C MET A 122 -8.72 8.11 -0.75
N ILE A 123 -8.10 7.86 0.40
CA ILE A 123 -6.65 7.86 0.58
C ILE A 123 -6.17 6.40 0.64
N VAL A 124 -5.18 6.06 -0.18
CA VAL A 124 -4.53 4.75 -0.16
C VAL A 124 -3.07 4.91 0.25
N ASP A 125 -2.71 4.33 1.39
CA ASP A 125 -1.37 4.40 1.99
C ASP A 125 -0.50 3.22 1.55
N GLU A 126 0.76 3.49 1.21
CA GLU A 126 1.64 2.54 0.52
C GLU A 126 1.09 2.12 -0.87
N GLY A 127 0.75 3.13 -1.69
CA GLY A 127 0.20 2.93 -3.03
C GLY A 127 1.02 2.05 -3.98
N HIS A 128 2.28 1.74 -3.66
CA HIS A 128 3.06 0.72 -4.37
C HIS A 128 2.41 -0.67 -4.36
N GLN A 129 1.48 -0.95 -3.44
CA GLN A 129 0.67 -2.19 -3.45
C GLN A 129 -0.26 -2.30 -4.67
N LEU A 130 -0.52 -1.20 -5.39
CA LEU A 130 -1.43 -1.14 -6.55
C LEU A 130 -0.72 -1.27 -7.91
N LYS A 131 0.57 -1.59 -7.92
CA LYS A 131 1.41 -1.62 -9.12
C LYS A 131 1.01 -2.69 -10.14
N ASN A 132 0.47 -3.80 -9.68
CA ASN A 132 0.13 -4.92 -10.56
C ASN A 132 -1.27 -4.75 -11.18
N LYS A 133 -1.34 -4.74 -12.52
CA LYS A 133 -2.57 -4.64 -13.31
C LYS A 133 -3.61 -5.72 -12.96
N ASP A 134 -3.15 -6.93 -12.68
CA ASP A 134 -3.99 -8.09 -12.37
C ASP A 134 -4.27 -8.20 -10.86
N SER A 135 -3.88 -7.19 -10.09
CA SER A 135 -4.12 -7.18 -8.65
C SER A 135 -5.62 -7.13 -8.40
N LYS A 136 -6.13 -8.20 -7.80
CA LYS A 136 -7.49 -8.24 -7.23
C LYS A 136 -7.77 -7.02 -6.34
N LEU A 137 -6.74 -6.47 -5.69
CA LEU A 137 -6.87 -5.27 -4.89
C LEU A 137 -7.23 -4.04 -5.73
N PHE A 138 -6.54 -3.84 -6.85
CA PHE A 138 -6.82 -2.73 -7.77
C PHE A 138 -8.27 -2.78 -8.27
N LEU A 139 -8.68 -3.95 -8.76
CA LEU A 139 -10.04 -4.16 -9.25
C LEU A 139 -11.09 -3.98 -8.14
N SER A 140 -10.79 -4.39 -6.91
CA SER A 140 -11.69 -4.20 -5.77
C SER A 140 -11.84 -2.71 -5.44
N LEU A 141 -10.73 -1.97 -5.32
CA LEU A 141 -10.75 -0.54 -5.01
C LEU A 141 -11.41 0.30 -6.11
N LYS A 142 -11.25 -0.09 -7.39
CA LYS A 142 -11.90 0.59 -8.51
C LYS A 142 -13.43 0.54 -8.45
N GLN A 143 -14.02 -0.45 -7.78
CA GLN A 143 -15.47 -0.57 -7.63
C GLN A 143 -16.08 0.46 -6.67
N TYR A 144 -15.26 1.12 -5.84
CA TYR A 144 -15.72 2.10 -4.88
C TYR A 144 -15.87 3.47 -5.55
N THR A 145 -17.03 4.09 -5.35
CA THR A 145 -17.32 5.43 -5.85
C THR A 145 -16.68 6.47 -4.94
N SER A 146 -15.78 7.27 -5.49
CA SER A 146 -15.07 8.33 -4.77
C SER A 146 -14.92 9.57 -5.65
N ASN A 147 -15.14 10.78 -5.11
CA ASN A 147 -14.93 12.03 -5.86
C ASN A 147 -13.44 12.38 -5.98
N HIS A 148 -12.68 12.20 -4.91
CA HIS A 148 -11.23 12.42 -4.88
C HIS A 148 -10.48 11.15 -4.50
N ARG A 149 -9.32 10.93 -5.13
CA ARG A 149 -8.40 9.82 -4.82
C ARG A 149 -7.00 10.36 -4.58
N VAL A 150 -6.38 9.91 -3.49
CA VAL A 150 -5.02 10.30 -3.11
C VAL A 150 -4.20 9.04 -2.86
N LEU A 151 -3.04 8.93 -3.53
CA LEU A 151 -2.10 7.85 -3.32
C LEU A 151 -0.90 8.35 -2.51
N LEU A 152 -0.61 7.68 -1.41
CA LEU A 152 0.52 7.97 -0.55
C LEU A 152 1.56 6.86 -0.72
N THR A 153 2.71 7.15 -1.34
CA THR A 153 3.79 6.17 -1.54
C THR A 153 5.15 6.70 -1.08
N GLN A 154 5.99 5.83 -0.52
CA GLN A 154 7.37 6.19 -0.13
C GLN A 154 8.36 5.85 -1.24
N THR A 155 8.09 4.77 -1.96
CA THR A 155 8.92 4.28 -3.04
C THR A 155 8.52 4.98 -4.32
N LEU A 156 9.53 5.42 -5.07
CA LEU A 156 9.31 5.91 -6.41
C LEU A 156 8.65 4.81 -7.24
N LEU A 157 7.76 5.26 -8.12
CA LEU A 157 7.35 4.58 -9.34
C LEU A 157 8.55 3.79 -9.88
N GLN A 158 8.47 2.45 -9.86
CA GLN A 158 9.58 1.64 -10.36
C GLN A 158 9.58 1.75 -11.88
N ASN A 159 10.72 1.41 -12.49
CA ASN A 159 11.10 1.65 -13.89
C ASN A 159 10.17 1.05 -14.98
N ASN A 160 8.96 0.60 -14.65
CA ASN A 160 8.00 0.03 -15.59
C ASN A 160 6.85 1.03 -15.85
N LEU A 161 6.67 1.41 -17.11
CA LEU A 161 5.55 2.25 -17.56
C LEU A 161 4.19 1.66 -17.21
N ASP A 162 4.07 0.34 -17.15
CA ASP A 162 2.82 -0.33 -16.78
C ASP A 162 2.41 0.03 -15.34
N GLU A 163 3.37 0.01 -14.40
CA GLU A 163 3.09 0.37 -13.01
C GLU A 163 2.67 1.84 -12.89
N LEU A 164 3.34 2.70 -13.66
CA LEU A 164 3.02 4.11 -13.72
C LEU A 164 1.60 4.33 -14.24
N PHE A 165 1.26 3.70 -15.37
CA PHE A 165 -0.06 3.75 -15.95
C PHE A 165 -1.12 3.28 -14.96
N MET A 166 -0.90 2.16 -14.29
CA MET A 166 -1.85 1.62 -13.31
C MET A 166 -2.15 2.63 -12.19
N LEU A 167 -1.13 3.29 -11.66
CA LEU A 167 -1.30 4.28 -10.60
C LEU A 167 -2.03 5.54 -11.10
N MET A 168 -1.73 5.99 -12.32
CA MET A 168 -2.40 7.15 -12.93
C MET A 168 -3.86 6.84 -13.30
N HIS A 169 -4.10 5.66 -13.86
CA HIS A 169 -5.44 5.13 -14.15
C HIS A 169 -6.28 4.98 -12.89
N PHE A 170 -5.66 4.65 -11.74
CA PHE A 170 -6.36 4.63 -10.46
C PHE A 170 -6.84 6.01 -10.02
N LEU A 171 -5.98 7.02 -10.17
CA LEU A 171 -6.24 8.40 -9.76
C LEU A 171 -7.31 9.06 -10.62
N ASP A 172 -7.21 8.90 -11.94
CA ASP A 172 -8.12 9.49 -12.91
C ASP A 172 -8.35 8.53 -14.09
N SER A 173 -9.35 7.66 -13.93
CA SER A 173 -9.69 6.69 -14.98
C SER A 173 -10.32 7.33 -16.22
N GLY A 174 -10.73 8.60 -16.16
CA GLY A 174 -11.34 9.32 -17.28
C GLY A 174 -10.30 9.82 -18.28
N LYS A 175 -9.15 10.31 -17.79
CA LYS A 175 -8.04 10.79 -18.65
C LYS A 175 -7.15 9.67 -19.17
N PHE A 176 -6.99 8.59 -18.42
CA PHE A 176 -6.13 7.47 -18.77
C PHE A 176 -7.02 6.26 -19.11
N GLY A 177 -7.47 6.14 -20.35
CA GLY A 177 -8.51 5.16 -20.73
C GLY A 177 -7.98 3.75 -21.02
N SER A 178 -6.95 3.64 -21.86
CA SER A 178 -6.39 2.37 -22.32
C SER A 178 -4.89 2.27 -22.01
N LEU A 179 -4.47 1.11 -21.51
CA LEU A 179 -3.05 0.80 -21.30
C LEU A 179 -2.34 0.67 -22.64
N GLU A 180 -3.02 0.11 -23.64
CA GLU A 180 -2.51 -0.11 -24.99
C GLU A 180 -2.19 1.22 -25.67
N GLU A 181 -3.10 2.20 -25.63
CA GLU A 181 -2.87 3.55 -26.15
C GLU A 181 -1.67 4.22 -25.47
N PHE A 182 -1.55 4.07 -24.15
CA PHE A 182 -0.44 4.63 -23.39
C PHE A 182 0.90 3.94 -23.73
N GLN A 183 0.90 2.62 -23.88
CA GLN A 183 2.09 1.87 -24.29
C GLN A 183 2.52 2.21 -25.72
N GLU A 184 1.58 2.45 -26.63
CA GLU A 184 1.88 2.91 -27.99
C GLU A 184 2.43 4.33 -28.00
N GLU A 185 1.86 5.25 -27.20
CA GLU A 185 2.33 6.64 -27.09
C GLU A 185 3.76 6.73 -26.53
N PHE A 186 4.12 5.84 -25.60
CA PHE A 186 5.40 5.85 -24.87
C PHE A 186 6.30 4.64 -25.18
N LYS A 187 6.13 4.00 -26.35
CA LYS A 187 6.88 2.79 -26.75
C LYS A 187 8.39 3.03 -26.91
N ASP A 188 8.77 4.22 -27.37
CA ASP A 188 10.15 4.63 -27.65
C ASP A 188 10.67 5.69 -26.66
N ILE A 189 10.76 5.31 -25.38
CA ILE A 189 11.23 6.15 -24.25
C ILE A 189 12.64 6.76 -24.50
N SER A 190 13.36 6.32 -25.54
CA SER A 190 14.67 6.85 -25.95
C SER A 190 14.64 8.30 -26.45
N GLN A 191 13.46 8.89 -26.70
CA GLN A 191 13.35 10.29 -27.09
C GLN A 191 13.13 11.20 -25.88
N GLU A 192 14.05 12.15 -25.65
CA GLU A 192 13.98 13.13 -24.55
C GLU A 192 12.65 13.91 -24.53
N GLU A 193 12.04 14.15 -25.70
CA GLU A 193 10.74 14.83 -25.81
C GLU A 193 9.60 14.03 -25.17
N GLN A 194 9.56 12.71 -25.36
CA GLN A 194 8.52 11.85 -24.77
C GLN A 194 8.68 11.76 -23.26
N ILE A 195 9.92 11.66 -22.77
CA ILE A 195 10.23 11.72 -21.33
C ILE A 195 9.75 13.05 -20.75
N SER A 196 10.08 14.18 -21.39
CA SER A 196 9.66 15.51 -20.92
C SER A 196 8.14 15.66 -20.84
N ARG A 197 7.41 15.16 -21.86
CA ARG A 197 5.95 15.14 -21.88
C ARG A 197 5.38 14.29 -20.75
N LEU A 198 5.92 13.08 -20.54
CA LEU A 198 5.53 12.22 -19.43
C LEU A 198 5.75 12.91 -18.08
N HIS A 199 6.93 13.51 -17.88
CA HIS A 199 7.23 14.27 -16.67
C HIS A 199 6.26 15.43 -16.45
N LYS A 200 5.86 16.15 -17.50
CA LYS A 200 4.88 17.25 -17.40
C LYS A 200 3.49 16.75 -17.03
N MET A 201 3.06 15.62 -17.58
CA MET A 201 1.78 14.97 -17.23
C MET A 201 1.78 14.45 -15.79
N LEU A 202 2.89 13.85 -15.35
CA LEU A 202 3.04 13.38 -13.98
C LEU A 202 3.16 14.51 -12.97
N ALA A 203 3.82 15.62 -13.33
CA ALA A 203 4.08 16.74 -12.42
C ALA A 203 2.79 17.37 -11.86
N THR A 204 1.68 17.33 -12.60
CA THR A 204 0.39 17.84 -12.13
C THR A 204 -0.29 16.93 -11.10
N HIS A 205 0.02 15.63 -11.11
CA HIS A 205 -0.58 14.63 -10.23
C HIS A 205 0.37 14.16 -9.12
N LEU A 206 1.67 14.41 -9.26
CA LEU A 206 2.71 13.89 -8.39
C LEU A 206 3.42 15.02 -7.65
N LEU A 207 3.22 15.05 -6.33
CA LEU A 207 3.99 15.89 -5.44
C LEU A 207 5.13 15.08 -4.81
N ARG A 208 6.37 15.37 -5.21
CA ARG A 208 7.58 14.75 -4.63
C ARG A 208 8.43 15.80 -3.94
N ARG A 209 8.83 15.53 -2.70
CA ARG A 209 9.77 16.34 -1.92
C ARG A 209 10.99 15.51 -1.55
N VAL A 210 12.19 16.08 -1.64
CA VAL A 210 13.42 15.39 -1.23
C VAL A 210 13.72 15.73 0.23
N LYS A 211 14.39 14.79 0.92
CA LYS A 211 14.70 14.95 2.33
C LYS A 211 15.47 16.24 2.64
N LYS A 212 16.43 16.56 1.78
CA LYS A 212 17.28 17.75 1.84
C LYS A 212 16.48 19.05 1.75
N ASP A 213 15.32 19.04 1.09
CA ASP A 213 14.49 20.24 0.89
C ASP A 213 13.68 20.57 2.14
N VAL A 214 13.35 19.57 2.96
CA VAL A 214 12.42 19.69 4.08
C VAL A 214 13.13 19.70 5.43
N MET A 215 14.23 18.96 5.60
CA MET A 215 14.95 18.87 6.87
C MET A 215 16.42 19.22 6.69
N LYS A 216 16.73 20.51 6.85
CA LYS A 216 18.09 21.06 6.75
C LYS A 216 18.99 20.68 7.93
N GLU A 217 18.40 20.32 9.06
CA GLU A 217 19.10 20.00 10.31
C GLU A 217 19.49 18.51 10.46
N LEU A 218 18.99 17.63 9.59
CA LEU A 218 19.26 16.20 9.71
C LEU A 218 20.69 15.90 9.21
N PRO A 219 21.52 15.16 9.98
CA PRO A 219 22.83 14.75 9.48
C PRO A 219 22.72 13.89 8.22
N PRO A 220 23.71 13.98 7.30
CA PRO A 220 23.67 13.21 6.07
C PRO A 220 23.77 11.70 6.34
N LYS A 221 22.98 10.90 5.61
CA LYS A 221 23.09 9.44 5.62
C LYS A 221 24.46 9.05 5.06
N LYS A 222 25.25 8.31 5.83
CA LYS A 222 26.47 7.64 5.35
C LYS A 222 26.13 6.18 5.06
N GLU A 223 26.58 5.69 3.91
CA GLU A 223 26.41 4.31 3.48
C GLU A 223 27.80 3.69 3.35
N LEU A 224 28.06 2.65 4.13
CA LEU A 224 29.33 1.93 4.13
C LEU A 224 29.06 0.49 3.68
N ILE A 225 29.70 0.09 2.59
CA ILE A 225 29.63 -1.27 2.07
C ILE A 225 30.80 -2.05 2.69
N LEU A 226 30.48 -2.97 3.61
CA LEU A 226 31.45 -3.86 4.22
C LEU A 226 31.54 -5.14 3.39
N HIS A 227 32.63 -5.30 2.65
CA HIS A 227 32.92 -6.55 1.97
C HIS A 227 33.42 -7.58 2.98
N VAL A 228 32.74 -8.72 3.06
CA VAL A 228 33.06 -9.82 3.98
C VAL A 228 33.47 -11.05 3.18
N GLU A 229 34.46 -11.78 3.68
CA GLU A 229 34.86 -13.06 3.12
C GLU A 229 34.03 -14.21 3.71
N LEU A 230 33.86 -15.28 2.94
CA LEU A 230 33.20 -16.49 3.41
C LEU A 230 34.08 -17.23 4.43
N SER A 231 33.47 -17.68 5.53
CA SER A 231 34.11 -18.58 6.50
C SER A 231 34.45 -19.94 5.88
N ASN A 232 35.32 -20.72 6.54
CA ASN A 232 35.73 -22.04 6.04
C ASN A 232 34.54 -23.00 5.88
N LYS A 233 33.66 -23.08 6.89
CA LYS A 233 32.41 -23.88 6.83
C LYS A 233 31.51 -23.39 5.68
N GLN A 234 31.35 -22.08 5.51
CA GLN A 234 30.57 -21.55 4.37
C GLN A 234 31.19 -21.91 3.02
N LYS A 235 32.51 -21.81 2.86
CA LYS A 235 33.22 -22.18 1.61
C LYS A 235 33.01 -23.65 1.26
N GLU A 236 33.03 -24.54 2.25
CA GLU A 236 32.77 -25.97 2.07
C GLU A 236 31.36 -26.23 1.55
N TYR A 237 30.34 -25.73 2.25
CA TYR A 237 28.95 -25.88 1.82
C TYR A 237 28.68 -25.18 0.47
N TYR A 238 29.34 -24.05 0.22
CA TYR A 238 29.19 -23.30 -1.03
C TYR A 238 29.68 -24.11 -2.22
N LYS A 239 30.84 -24.77 -2.07
CA LYS A 239 31.36 -25.72 -3.06
C LYS A 239 30.42 -26.93 -3.19
N ALA A 240 29.96 -27.51 -2.08
CA ALA A 240 29.08 -28.67 -2.12
C ALA A 240 27.77 -28.41 -2.90
N ILE A 241 27.13 -27.25 -2.67
CA ILE A 241 25.91 -26.83 -3.38
C ILE A 241 26.18 -26.67 -4.89
N LEU A 242 27.31 -26.07 -5.26
CA LEU A 242 27.68 -25.91 -6.67
C LEU A 242 28.00 -27.24 -7.36
N THR A 243 28.76 -28.13 -6.70
CA THR A 243 29.17 -29.41 -7.28
C THR A 243 28.00 -30.37 -7.44
N ARG A 244 27.08 -30.42 -6.46
CA ARG A 244 25.88 -31.29 -6.53
C ARG A 244 24.94 -30.92 -7.68
N ASN A 245 24.96 -29.65 -8.10
CA ASN A 245 24.17 -29.11 -9.19
C ASN A 245 24.99 -28.90 -10.49
N TYR A 246 26.22 -29.41 -10.57
CA TYR A 246 27.14 -29.16 -11.69
C TYR A 246 26.60 -29.65 -13.04
N GLN A 247 25.87 -30.77 -13.06
CA GLN A 247 25.21 -31.29 -14.27
C GLN A 247 24.05 -30.41 -14.77
N ILE A 248 23.43 -29.65 -13.86
CA ILE A 248 22.34 -28.71 -14.18
C ILE A 248 22.93 -27.38 -14.69
N LEU A 249 24.07 -26.95 -14.14
CA LEU A 249 24.79 -25.73 -14.55
C LEU A 249 25.52 -25.88 -15.90
N THR A 250 25.92 -27.08 -16.28
CA THR A 250 26.65 -27.35 -17.54
C THR A 250 25.76 -27.73 -18.72
N ARG A 251 24.48 -28.08 -18.49
CA ARG A 251 23.52 -28.41 -19.57
C ARG A 251 23.08 -27.18 -20.34
N HIS A 252 23.68 -26.98 -21.52
CA HIS A 252 23.14 -26.10 -22.54
C HIS A 252 22.03 -26.84 -23.31
N GLY A 253 20.76 -26.49 -23.08
CA GLY A 253 19.65 -26.90 -23.98
C GLY A 253 18.72 -28.02 -23.49
N GLY A 254 18.51 -28.17 -22.18
CA GLY A 254 17.45 -29.04 -21.62
C GLY A 254 16.27 -28.25 -21.04
N PRO A 255 15.16 -28.91 -20.64
CA PRO A 255 14.02 -28.23 -20.01
C PRO A 255 14.53 -27.42 -18.82
N GLN A 256 14.09 -26.15 -18.74
CA GLN A 256 14.55 -25.13 -17.80
C GLN A 256 14.44 -25.62 -16.34
N ILE A 257 15.50 -26.24 -15.81
CA ILE A 257 15.57 -26.57 -14.38
C ILE A 257 15.82 -25.25 -13.67
N SER A 258 14.91 -24.88 -12.76
CA SER A 258 14.91 -23.59 -12.08
C SER A 258 16.16 -23.42 -11.19
N LEU A 259 17.15 -22.66 -11.69
CA LEU A 259 18.33 -22.23 -10.93
C LEU A 259 18.00 -21.29 -9.76
N ILE A 260 16.75 -20.82 -9.68
CA ILE A 260 16.27 -19.92 -8.64
C ILE A 260 16.46 -20.53 -7.25
N ASN A 261 16.21 -21.83 -7.11
CA ASN A 261 16.37 -22.52 -5.82
C ASN A 261 17.84 -22.58 -5.39
N VAL A 262 18.76 -22.85 -6.32
CA VAL A 262 20.21 -22.88 -6.05
C VAL A 262 20.70 -21.51 -5.61
N VAL A 263 20.31 -20.44 -6.31
CA VAL A 263 20.68 -19.07 -5.93
C VAL A 263 20.12 -18.70 -4.56
N MET A 264 18.89 -19.13 -4.25
CA MET A 264 18.29 -18.91 -2.93
C MET A 264 19.03 -19.67 -1.82
N GLU A 265 19.46 -20.91 -2.05
CA GLU A 265 20.28 -21.67 -1.09
C GLU A 265 21.65 -21.04 -0.87
N LEU A 266 22.33 -20.60 -1.93
CA LEU A 266 23.60 -19.87 -1.82
C LEU A 266 23.40 -18.55 -1.04
N ARG A 267 22.29 -17.83 -1.27
CA ARG A 267 21.95 -16.64 -0.48
C ARG A 267 21.75 -16.97 1.00
N LYS A 268 21.01 -18.04 1.32
CA LYS A 268 20.84 -18.52 2.71
C LYS A 268 22.19 -18.79 3.35
N LEU A 269 23.07 -19.52 2.66
CA LEU A 269 24.41 -19.86 3.13
C LEU A 269 25.29 -18.61 3.38
N CYS A 270 25.24 -17.63 2.48
CA CYS A 270 25.96 -16.37 2.65
C CYS A 270 25.43 -15.56 3.85
N CYS A 271 24.13 -15.67 4.17
CA CYS A 271 23.59 -15.08 5.41
C CYS A 271 24.07 -15.85 6.64
N HIS A 272 23.87 -17.17 6.68
CA HIS A 272 24.33 -18.04 7.76
C HIS A 272 24.27 -19.53 7.36
N PRO A 273 25.29 -20.37 7.69
CA PRO A 273 25.30 -21.78 7.33
C PRO A 273 24.16 -22.61 7.95
N TYR A 274 23.76 -22.33 9.20
CA TYR A 274 22.70 -23.08 9.90
C TYR A 274 21.26 -22.74 9.46
N ILE A 275 21.09 -21.90 8.43
CA ILE A 275 19.78 -21.71 7.78
C ILE A 275 19.52 -22.86 6.79
N LEU A 276 20.55 -23.60 6.41
CA LEU A 276 20.42 -24.80 5.57
C LEU A 276 19.83 -25.95 6.40
N GLU A 277 18.87 -26.67 5.81
CA GLU A 277 18.27 -27.83 6.44
C GLU A 277 19.32 -28.94 6.60
N GLY A 278 19.43 -29.50 7.81
CA GLY A 278 20.37 -30.57 8.13
C GLY A 278 21.80 -30.12 8.48
N VAL A 279 22.04 -28.82 8.63
CA VAL A 279 23.31 -28.28 9.16
C VAL A 279 23.09 -27.80 10.60
N ASP A 280 23.34 -28.68 11.56
CA ASP A 280 23.27 -28.33 12.98
C ASP A 280 24.62 -27.76 13.47
N PRO A 281 24.61 -26.84 14.45
CA PRO A 281 25.83 -26.40 15.10
C PRO A 281 26.50 -27.58 15.80
N GLU A 282 27.77 -27.80 15.50
CA GLU A 282 28.62 -28.64 16.34
C GLU A 282 28.84 -27.91 17.66
N ILE A 283 28.15 -28.36 18.71
CA ILE A 283 28.32 -27.82 20.07
C ILE A 283 29.58 -28.49 20.64
N GLU A 284 30.71 -27.81 20.58
CA GLU A 284 31.98 -28.32 21.16
C GLU A 284 31.93 -28.35 22.70
N ASP A 285 31.12 -27.50 23.34
CA ASP A 285 30.94 -27.50 24.80
C ASP A 285 29.46 -27.38 25.21
N THR A 286 28.92 -28.43 25.80
CA THR A 286 27.54 -28.46 26.35
C THR A 286 27.34 -27.50 27.53
N LYS A 287 28.41 -26.89 28.06
CA LYS A 287 28.37 -25.90 29.14
C LYS A 287 28.44 -24.44 28.68
N GLU A 288 28.78 -24.15 27.42
CA GLU A 288 28.84 -22.76 26.92
C GLU A 288 27.48 -22.16 26.58
N ALA A 289 26.45 -22.97 26.40
CA ALA A 289 25.08 -22.50 26.10
C ALA A 289 24.39 -21.75 27.26
N TYR A 290 25.03 -21.63 28.43
CA TYR A 290 24.47 -21.05 29.66
C TYR A 290 25.28 -19.86 30.23
N LYS A 291 26.00 -19.10 29.40
CA LYS A 291 26.61 -17.83 29.84
C LYS A 291 26.18 -16.64 28.98
#